data_AF-A0A7W6BSA7-F1
#
_entry.id   AF-A0A7W6BSA7-F1
#
_cell.length_a   1.000
_cell.length_b   1.000
_cell.length_c   1.000
_cell.angle_alpha   90.00
_cell.angle_beta   90.00
_cell.angle_gamma   90.00
#
_symmetry.space_group_name_H-M   'P 1'
#
loop_
_entity.id
_entity.type
_entity.pdbx_description
1 polymer ?
#
loop_
_entity_poly.entity_id
_entity_poly.type
_entity_poly.pdbx_seq_one_letter_code
_entity_poly.pdbx_strand_id
1 'polypeptide(L)'
;MSAIAALSPIIGDVQIVGPWAVDGRNGVWRTIMTQALGESKGSRFFFQQVEERDGKPTVVSSTEVTEIAEVDGAIVGYRADAPAEGQESNLTLFFDIVPMDGEISETYELFVAPGQPYRFGPASN
;
A
#
# COMPACT_ATOMS: atom_id res chain seq x y z
N MET A 1 13.54 -19.87 8.77
CA MET A 1 14.24 -19.41 7.55
C MET A 1 13.51 -19.78 6.25
N SER A 2 12.81 -20.92 6.16
CA SER A 2 12.12 -21.34 4.92
C SER A 2 11.13 -20.31 4.37
N ALA A 3 10.31 -19.69 5.22
CA ALA A 3 9.33 -18.68 4.79
C ALA A 3 9.97 -17.42 4.19
N ILE A 4 11.13 -17.00 4.73
CA ILE A 4 11.86 -15.84 4.20
C ILE A 4 12.55 -16.18 2.88
N ALA A 5 13.11 -17.39 2.76
CA ALA A 5 13.72 -17.87 1.52
C ALA A 5 12.70 -18.06 0.38
N ALA A 6 11.41 -18.23 0.71
CA ALA A 6 10.32 -18.33 -0.25
C ALA A 6 9.71 -16.96 -0.63
N LEU A 7 10.16 -15.87 -0.01
CA LEU A 7 9.71 -14.53 -0.37
C LEU A 7 10.15 -14.22 -1.80
N SER A 8 9.22 -13.72 -2.61
CA SER A 8 9.53 -13.37 -4.00
C SER A 8 10.63 -12.28 -4.03
N PRO A 9 11.70 -12.45 -4.83
CA PRO A 9 12.80 -11.50 -4.87
C PRO A 9 12.42 -10.14 -5.48
N ILE A 10 11.25 -10.06 -6.13
CA ILE A 10 10.71 -8.81 -6.66
C ILE A 10 9.97 -7.98 -5.61
N ILE A 11 9.74 -8.50 -4.39
CA ILE A 11 9.19 -7.70 -3.31
C ILE A 11 10.25 -6.68 -2.88
N GLY A 12 10.01 -5.42 -3.19
CA GLY A 12 10.91 -4.32 -2.89
C GLY A 12 10.72 -3.80 -1.47
N ASP A 13 9.47 -3.83 -0.98
CA ASP A 13 9.14 -3.26 0.32
C ASP A 13 7.88 -3.88 0.95
N VAL A 14 7.88 -3.99 2.28
CA VAL A 14 6.76 -4.44 3.11
C VAL A 14 6.73 -3.63 4.40
N GLN A 15 5.64 -2.91 4.67
CA GLN A 15 5.52 -2.06 5.86
C GLN A 15 4.25 -2.34 6.65
N ILE A 16 4.32 -2.15 7.97
CA ILE A 16 3.14 -2.00 8.84
C ILE A 16 2.93 -0.50 9.04
N VAL A 17 1.77 0.00 8.61
CA VAL A 17 1.57 1.45 8.40
C VAL A 17 0.54 2.07 9.35
N GLY A 18 -0.15 1.27 10.16
CA GLY A 18 -1.09 1.78 11.17
C GLY A 18 -2.10 0.72 11.62
N PRO A 19 -2.90 1.03 12.66
CA PRO A 19 -3.99 0.17 13.09
C PRO A 19 -5.21 0.30 12.15
N TRP A 20 -6.13 -0.66 12.23
CA TRP A 20 -7.49 -0.51 11.74
C TRP A 20 -8.48 -1.17 12.67
N ALA A 21 -9.72 -0.66 12.68
CA ALA A 21 -10.85 -1.27 13.33
C ALA A 21 -12.13 -1.09 12.49
N VAL A 22 -12.93 -2.16 12.36
CA VAL A 22 -14.23 -2.17 11.68
C VAL A 22 -15.07 -3.33 12.17
N ASP A 23 -16.36 -3.11 12.42
CA ASP A 23 -17.34 -4.15 12.82
C ASP A 23 -16.87 -5.06 13.97
N GLY A 24 -16.25 -4.46 15.00
CA GLY A 24 -15.72 -5.18 16.16
C GLY A 24 -14.44 -5.98 15.91
N ARG A 25 -13.89 -5.93 14.70
CA ARG A 25 -12.59 -6.50 14.33
C ARG A 25 -11.54 -5.40 14.30
N ASN A 26 -10.30 -5.77 14.58
CA ASN A 26 -9.18 -4.85 14.54
C ASN A 26 -7.88 -5.57 14.16
N GLY A 27 -6.88 -4.78 13.79
CA GLY A 27 -5.59 -5.27 13.41
C GLY A 27 -4.69 -4.14 12.92
N VAL A 28 -3.77 -4.49 12.01
CA VAL A 28 -2.86 -3.54 11.37
C VAL A 28 -2.98 -3.57 9.86
N TRP A 29 -2.77 -2.42 9.24
CA TRP A 29 -2.58 -2.28 7.81
C TRP A 29 -1.16 -2.70 7.46
N ARG A 30 -1.03 -3.60 6.48
CA ARG A 30 0.24 -3.99 5.88
C ARG A 30 0.25 -3.61 4.41
N THR A 31 1.32 -2.99 3.94
CA THR A 31 1.55 -2.67 2.53
C THR A 31 2.60 -3.60 1.94
N ILE A 32 2.50 -3.88 0.64
CA ILE A 32 3.49 -4.63 -0.13
C ILE A 32 3.68 -3.91 -1.46
N MET A 33 4.94 -3.60 -1.80
CA MET A 33 5.33 -3.10 -3.12
C MET A 33 6.23 -4.12 -3.81
N THR A 34 5.91 -4.45 -5.07
CA THR A 34 6.78 -5.24 -5.93
C THR A 34 7.41 -4.38 -7.01
N GLN A 35 8.66 -4.67 -7.36
CA GLN A 35 9.37 -4.04 -8.46
C GLN A 35 9.02 -4.70 -9.80
N ALA A 36 9.02 -3.91 -10.86
CA ALA A 36 8.69 -4.32 -12.22
C ALA A 36 9.79 -5.15 -12.93
N LEU A 37 10.52 -6.03 -12.23
CA LEU A 37 11.61 -6.78 -12.84
C LEU A 37 11.08 -7.76 -13.91
N GLY A 38 11.22 -7.39 -15.18
CA GLY A 38 10.74 -8.17 -16.32
C GLY A 38 9.22 -8.14 -16.51
N GLU A 39 8.50 -7.29 -15.78
CA GLU A 39 7.05 -7.12 -15.94
C GLU A 39 6.72 -6.05 -17.00
N SER A 40 5.70 -6.33 -17.82
CA SER A 40 5.22 -5.40 -18.84
C SER A 40 4.34 -4.24 -18.30
N LYS A 41 3.96 -4.29 -17.01
CA LYS A 41 2.93 -3.42 -16.41
C LYS A 41 3.42 -2.59 -15.21
N GLY A 42 4.72 -2.40 -15.02
CA GLY A 42 5.23 -1.59 -13.91
C GLY A 42 5.17 -2.28 -12.53
N SER A 43 5.39 -1.50 -11.48
CA SER A 43 5.37 -1.99 -10.08
C SER A 43 3.94 -2.35 -9.66
N ARG A 44 3.79 -3.25 -8.68
CA ARG A 44 2.47 -3.61 -8.12
C ARG A 44 2.41 -3.25 -6.66
N PHE A 45 1.26 -2.75 -6.22
CA PHE A 45 1.06 -2.32 -4.85
C PHE A 45 -0.18 -2.99 -4.24
N PHE A 46 -0.02 -3.45 -3.00
CA PHE A 46 -1.09 -4.06 -2.23
C PHE A 46 -1.18 -3.42 -0.85
N PHE A 47 -2.41 -3.29 -0.34
CA PHE A 47 -2.65 -3.10 1.07
C PHE A 47 -3.46 -4.28 1.62
N GLN A 48 -3.21 -4.62 2.88
CA GLN A 48 -3.76 -5.79 3.53
C GLN A 48 -4.21 -5.46 4.94
N GLN A 49 -5.33 -6.04 5.35
CA GLN A 49 -5.69 -6.10 6.75
C GLN A 49 -5.10 -7.37 7.35
N VAL A 50 -4.29 -7.20 8.38
CA VAL A 50 -3.73 -8.30 9.18
C VAL A 50 -4.34 -8.21 10.58
N GLU A 51 -4.94 -9.29 11.07
CA GLU A 51 -5.40 -9.39 12.45
C GLU A 51 -4.76 -10.58 13.15
N GLU A 52 -4.78 -10.57 14.48
CA GLU A 52 -4.39 -11.75 15.26
C GLU A 52 -5.58 -12.70 15.41
N ARG A 53 -5.42 -13.95 14.97
CA ARG A 53 -6.38 -15.04 15.18
C ARG A 53 -5.67 -16.21 15.85
N ASP A 54 -6.21 -16.70 16.94
CA ASP A 54 -5.65 -17.85 17.68
C ASP A 54 -4.15 -17.69 17.99
N GLY A 55 -3.73 -16.46 18.35
CA GLY A 55 -2.34 -16.11 18.64
C GLY A 55 -1.42 -16.04 17.41
N LYS A 56 -1.99 -15.95 16.20
CA LYS A 56 -1.23 -15.91 14.93
C LYS A 56 -1.66 -14.75 14.04
N PRO A 57 -0.70 -13.99 13.47
CA PRO A 57 -1.01 -13.00 12.45
C PRO A 57 -1.63 -13.66 11.22
N THR A 58 -2.80 -13.19 10.81
CA THR A 58 -3.57 -13.71 9.68
C THR A 58 -3.97 -12.57 8.75
N VAL A 59 -3.67 -12.72 7.45
CA VAL A 59 -4.18 -11.80 6.42
C VAL A 59 -5.66 -12.10 6.22
N VAL A 60 -6.51 -11.10 6.42
CA VAL A 60 -7.97 -11.25 6.31
C VAL A 60 -8.57 -10.53 5.12
N SER A 61 -7.87 -9.56 4.57
CA SER A 61 -8.16 -8.97 3.27
C SER A 61 -6.86 -8.56 2.60
N SER A 62 -6.85 -8.57 1.27
CA SER A 62 -5.73 -8.15 0.44
C SER A 62 -6.29 -7.51 -0.82
N THR A 63 -5.94 -6.25 -1.04
CA THR A 63 -6.42 -5.46 -2.17
C THR A 63 -5.22 -4.98 -2.97
N GLU A 64 -5.24 -5.20 -4.27
CA GLU A 64 -4.31 -4.60 -5.22
C GLU A 64 -4.85 -3.23 -5.64
N VAL A 65 -4.00 -2.21 -5.64
CA VAL A 65 -4.32 -0.89 -6.21
C VAL A 65 -3.87 -0.94 -7.67
N THR A 66 -4.78 -1.31 -8.57
CA THR A 66 -4.43 -1.63 -9.96
C THR A 66 -3.99 -0.41 -10.77
N GLU A 67 -4.44 0.78 -10.38
CA GLU A 67 -4.11 2.06 -11.00
C GLU A 67 -2.62 2.42 -10.87
N ILE A 68 -1.92 1.80 -9.90
CA ILE A 68 -0.46 1.96 -9.73
C ILE A 68 0.31 1.50 -10.97
N ALA A 69 -0.18 0.48 -11.67
CA ALA A 69 0.41 -0.02 -12.91
C ALA A 69 0.23 0.95 -14.10
N GLU A 70 -0.66 1.93 -13.96
CA GLU A 70 -1.05 2.89 -15.00
C GLU A 70 -0.39 4.27 -14.80
N VAL A 71 0.31 4.47 -13.68
CA VAL A 71 1.06 5.71 -13.40
C VAL A 71 2.20 5.87 -14.41
N ASP A 72 2.25 7.03 -15.07
CA ASP A 72 3.33 7.36 -16.01
C ASP A 72 4.59 7.80 -15.25
N GLY A 73 5.37 6.81 -14.81
CA GLY A 73 6.59 7.05 -14.06
C GLY A 73 7.07 5.82 -13.29
N ALA A 74 8.25 5.96 -12.69
CA ALA A 74 8.76 4.97 -11.74
C ALA A 74 8.34 5.38 -10.32
N ILE A 75 7.57 4.52 -9.65
CA ILE A 75 7.35 4.67 -8.21
C ILE A 75 8.61 4.21 -7.47
N VAL A 76 9.26 5.16 -6.81
CA VAL A 76 10.53 4.92 -6.10
C VAL A 76 10.34 4.74 -4.59
N GLY A 77 9.16 5.09 -4.08
CA GLY A 77 8.81 4.96 -2.67
C GLY A 77 7.37 5.37 -2.39
N TYR A 78 6.97 5.14 -1.15
CA TYR A 78 5.72 5.64 -0.60
C TYR A 78 5.87 5.87 0.90
N ARG A 79 5.06 6.76 1.45
CA ARG A 79 5.03 7.08 2.88
C ARG A 79 3.59 7.10 3.39
N ALA A 80 3.38 6.55 4.58
CA ALA A 80 2.12 6.71 5.29
C ALA A 80 2.07 8.08 5.97
N ASP A 81 0.91 8.72 5.90
CA ASP A 81 0.63 9.93 6.67
C ASP A 81 -0.10 9.60 7.97
N ALA A 82 0.06 10.45 8.97
CA ALA A 82 -0.62 10.26 10.24
C ALA A 82 -2.13 10.46 10.03
N PRO A 83 -2.99 9.53 10.50
CA PRO A 83 -4.42 9.72 10.42
C PRO A 83 -4.84 10.94 11.25
N ALA A 84 -5.87 11.65 10.77
CA ALA A 84 -6.52 12.70 11.54
C ALA A 84 -7.16 12.14 12.82
N GLU A 85 -7.37 12.99 13.83
CA GLU A 85 -8.08 12.62 15.06
C GLU A 85 -9.48 12.07 14.73
N GLY A 86 -9.81 10.90 15.29
CA GLY A 86 -11.05 10.17 15.01
C GLY A 86 -11.03 9.37 13.71
N GLN A 87 -9.90 9.33 13.00
CA GLN A 87 -9.70 8.59 11.76
C GLN A 87 -8.55 7.59 11.87
N GLU A 88 -8.23 7.10 13.07
CA GLU A 88 -7.05 6.28 13.35
C GLU A 88 -7.04 4.94 12.59
N SER A 89 -8.20 4.52 12.08
CA SER A 89 -8.32 3.32 11.24
C SER A 89 -8.17 3.59 9.74
N ASN A 90 -8.12 4.85 9.31
CA ASN A 90 -7.88 5.23 7.93
C ASN A 90 -6.40 5.08 7.61
N LEU A 91 -6.12 4.79 6.34
CA LEU A 91 -4.79 4.74 5.79
C LEU A 91 -4.69 5.75 4.66
N THR A 92 -3.79 6.72 4.80
CA THR A 92 -3.40 7.63 3.73
C THR A 92 -1.94 7.34 3.38
N LEU A 93 -1.67 7.08 2.11
CA LEU A 93 -0.33 6.90 1.58
C LEU A 93 -0.05 7.91 0.47
N PHE A 94 1.14 8.49 0.48
CA PHE A 94 1.66 9.31 -0.60
C PHE A 94 2.75 8.55 -1.35
N PHE A 95 2.68 8.53 -2.67
CA PHE A 95 3.63 7.85 -3.56
C PHE A 95 4.57 8.87 -4.19
N ASP A 96 5.86 8.57 -4.12
CA ASP A 96 6.91 9.36 -4.77
C ASP A 96 7.17 8.79 -6.17
N ILE A 97 6.86 9.58 -7.19
CA ILE A 97 6.98 9.18 -8.61
C ILE A 97 8.08 9.99 -9.28
N VAL A 98 8.96 9.28 -9.96
CA VAL A 98 9.97 9.85 -10.86
C VAL A 98 9.44 9.72 -12.30
N PRO A 99 9.11 10.84 -12.97
CA PRO A 99 8.66 10.83 -14.35
C PRO A 99 9.75 10.29 -15.28
N MET A 100 9.34 9.60 -16.35
CA MET A 100 10.28 9.03 -17.34
C MET A 100 10.77 10.06 -18.36
N ASP A 101 10.04 11.15 -18.54
CA ASP A 101 10.25 12.20 -19.53
C ASP A 101 10.99 13.44 -18.97
N GLY A 102 11.27 13.46 -17.67
CA GLY A 102 11.93 14.57 -16.98
C GLY A 102 11.00 15.71 -16.58
N GLU A 103 9.69 15.49 -16.58
CA GLU A 103 8.71 16.44 -16.04
C GLU A 103 8.76 16.55 -14.49
N ILE A 104 7.90 17.40 -13.93
CA ILE A 104 7.82 17.62 -12.49
C ILE A 104 7.22 16.37 -11.84
N SER A 105 7.84 15.90 -10.76
CA SER A 105 7.29 14.80 -9.94
C SER A 105 5.87 15.11 -9.47
N GLU A 106 4.92 14.31 -9.93
CA GLU A 106 3.57 14.27 -9.38
C GLU A 106 3.56 13.41 -8.11
N THR A 107 2.84 13.86 -7.07
CA THR A 107 2.57 13.02 -5.90
C THR A 107 1.20 12.39 -6.08
N TYR A 108 1.08 11.09 -5.90
CA TYR A 108 -0.21 10.40 -5.88
C TYR A 108 -0.58 10.04 -4.45
N GLU A 109 -1.88 10.04 -4.16
CA GLU A 109 -2.45 9.71 -2.87
C GLU A 109 -3.31 8.44 -2.98
N LEU A 110 -3.11 7.49 -2.08
CA LEU A 110 -4.06 6.43 -1.78
C LEU A 110 -4.73 6.72 -0.45
N PHE A 111 -6.06 6.76 -0.45
CA PHE A 111 -6.87 6.82 0.76
C PHE A 111 -7.69 5.54 0.90
N VAL A 112 -7.61 4.91 2.06
CA VAL A 112 -8.39 3.73 2.44
C VAL A 112 -9.10 4.02 3.76
N ALA A 113 -10.43 3.85 3.76
CA ALA A 113 -11.23 3.80 4.98
C ALA A 113 -11.81 2.39 5.13
N PRO A 114 -11.82 1.80 6.34
CA PRO A 114 -12.39 0.47 6.54
C PRO A 114 -13.85 0.37 6.06
N GLY A 115 -14.16 -0.68 5.31
CA GLY A 115 -15.51 -0.92 4.79
C GLY A 115 -15.93 -0.01 3.63
N GLN A 116 -15.05 0.87 3.15
CA GLN A 116 -15.29 1.74 1.99
C GLN A 116 -14.37 1.36 0.83
N PRO A 117 -14.76 1.65 -0.42
CA PRO A 117 -13.83 1.61 -1.55
C PRO A 117 -12.64 2.53 -1.30
N TYR A 118 -11.44 2.12 -1.73
CA TYR A 118 -10.28 3.00 -1.71
C TYR A 118 -10.43 4.09 -2.78
N ARG A 119 -9.67 5.17 -2.62
CA ARG A 119 -9.51 6.23 -3.61
C ARG A 119 -8.04 6.37 -3.94
N PHE A 120 -7.69 6.40 -5.21
CA PHE A 120 -6.33 6.63 -5.69
C PHE A 120 -6.33 7.68 -6.79
N GLY A 121 -5.36 8.60 -6.77
CA GLY A 121 -5.20 9.63 -7.79
C GLY A 121 -4.15 10.68 -7.42
N PRO A 122 -4.00 11.74 -8.23
CA PRO A 122 -3.09 12.84 -7.91
C PRO A 122 -3.44 13.48 -6.56
N ALA A 123 -2.43 13.72 -5.73
CA ALA A 123 -2.60 14.40 -4.45
C ALA A 123 -3.03 15.85 -4.68
N SER A 124 -4.14 16.26 -4.06
CA SER A 124 -4.60 17.65 -4.07
C SER A 124 -3.97 18.42 -2.91
N ASN A 125 -3.21 19.47 -3.21
CA ASN A 125 -2.75 20.46 -2.21
C ASN A 125 -3.90 21.33 -1.69
#